data_AF-A0A7Y0SR38-F1
#
_entry.id   AF-A0A7Y0SR38-F1
#
_cell.length_a   1.000
_cell.length_b   1.000
_cell.length_c   1.000
_cell.angle_alpha   90.00
_cell.angle_beta   90.00
_cell.angle_gamma   90.00
#
_symmetry.space_group_name_H-M   'P 1'
#
loop_
_entity.id
_entity.type
_entity.pdbx_description
1 polymer ?
#
loop_
_entity_poly.entity_id
_entity_poly.type
_entity_poly.pdbx_seq_one_letter_code
_entity_poly.pdbx_strand_id
1 'polypeptide(L)'
;MFVCDFVKKIIVGLLFSASSFASLSQYVPAMNDKNGYVEPFQMFDNVYYVGDKWVSSYAIATEDGLVIIDTLDFPYSEWIPINLEKLGLKDKPIT
;
A
#
# COMPACT_ATOMS: atom_id res chain seq x y z
N MET A 1 28.54 42.77 11.84
CA MET A 1 28.17 42.42 10.45
C MET A 1 28.35 40.93 10.15
N PHE A 2 29.46 40.29 10.52
CA PHE A 2 29.75 38.87 10.23
C PHE A 2 28.82 37.80 10.87
N VAL A 3 28.31 38.03 12.09
CA VAL A 3 27.47 37.02 12.79
C VAL A 3 26.09 36.87 12.17
N CYS A 4 25.52 37.97 11.66
CA CYS A 4 24.18 37.97 11.06
C CYS A 4 24.15 37.18 9.74
N ASP A 5 25.21 37.31 8.93
CA ASP A 5 25.34 36.61 7.65
C ASP A 5 25.57 35.10 7.83
N PHE A 6 26.23 34.69 8.91
CA PHE A 6 26.43 33.27 9.24
C PHE A 6 25.11 32.60 9.66
N VAL A 7 24.33 33.25 10.53
CA VAL A 7 23.01 32.77 10.95
C VAL A 7 22.04 32.70 9.76
N LYS A 8 22.07 33.70 8.87
CA LYS A 8 21.24 33.73 7.66
C LYS A 8 21.55 32.58 6.70
N LYS A 9 22.82 32.20 6.56
CA LYS A 9 23.24 31.04 5.76
C LYS A 9 22.80 29.70 6.35
N ILE A 10 22.81 29.55 7.67
CA ILE A 10 22.28 28.35 8.34
C ILE A 10 20.78 28.23 8.13
N ILE A 11 20.02 29.33 8.30
CA ILE A 11 18.56 29.34 8.11
C ILE A 11 18.20 29.01 6.65
N VAL A 12 18.88 29.61 5.68
CA VAL A 12 18.67 29.31 4.25
C VAL A 12 19.04 27.88 3.91
N GLY A 13 20.12 27.33 4.50
CA GLY A 13 20.51 25.93 4.33
C GLY A 13 19.49 24.94 4.90
N LEU A 14 18.92 25.23 6.08
CA LEU A 14 17.88 24.40 6.71
C LEU A 14 16.57 24.40 5.91
N LEU A 15 16.20 25.55 5.34
CA LEU A 15 15.01 25.66 4.49
C LEU A 15 15.19 24.93 3.14
N PHE A 16 16.42 24.84 2.63
CA PHE A 16 16.70 24.13 1.38
C PHE A 16 16.72 22.60 1.55
N SER A 17 17.14 22.08 2.71
CA SER A 17 17.17 20.63 2.98
C SER A 17 15.80 20.03 3.32
N ALA A 18 14.89 20.81 3.91
CA ALA A 18 13.54 20.35 4.27
C ALA A 18 12.66 20.02 3.05
N SER A 19 12.93 20.64 1.90
CA SER A 19 12.19 20.43 0.63
C SER A 19 12.32 19.01 0.07
N SER A 20 13.42 18.31 0.38
CA SER A 20 13.72 16.99 -0.19
C SER A 20 13.07 15.83 0.57
N PHE A 21 12.47 16.07 1.73
CA PHE A 21 11.83 15.04 2.56
C PHE A 21 10.31 15.00 2.45
N ALA A 22 9.69 16.03 1.87
CA ALA A 22 8.24 16.15 1.77
C ALA A 22 7.72 15.51 0.46
N SER A 23 7.70 14.17 0.39
CA SER A 23 6.70 13.33 -0.33
C SER A 23 7.26 11.96 -0.77
N LEU A 24 7.71 11.12 0.16
CA LEU A 24 7.99 9.70 -0.13
C LEU A 24 6.83 8.75 0.23
N SER A 25 5.72 9.26 0.77
CA SER A 25 4.50 8.45 0.91
C SER A 25 3.76 8.50 -0.41
N GLN A 26 3.84 7.42 -1.19
CA GLN A 26 2.96 7.27 -2.33
C GLN A 26 1.51 7.19 -1.83
N TYR A 27 0.61 7.90 -2.51
CA TYR A 27 -0.79 7.98 -2.14
C TYR A 27 -1.50 6.65 -2.46
N VAL A 28 -1.87 5.89 -1.43
CA VAL A 28 -2.78 4.73 -1.56
C VAL A 28 -4.21 5.23 -1.43
N PRO A 29 -5.09 4.99 -2.43
CA PRO A 29 -6.48 5.41 -2.37
C PRO A 29 -7.18 4.81 -1.14
N ALA A 30 -8.09 5.58 -0.53
CA ALA A 30 -8.87 5.08 0.59
C ALA A 30 -9.79 3.91 0.16
N MET A 31 -9.88 2.87 0.98
CA MET A 31 -10.70 1.68 0.72
C MET A 31 -12.19 2.01 0.93
N ASN A 32 -12.84 2.53 -0.11
CA ASN A 32 -14.28 2.83 -0.14
C ASN A 32 -14.86 2.66 -1.55
N ASP A 33 -16.19 2.65 -1.65
CA ASP A 33 -16.92 2.41 -2.89
C ASP A 33 -16.58 3.39 -4.02
N LYS A 34 -16.22 4.63 -3.71
CA LYS A 34 -15.85 5.64 -4.72
C LYS A 34 -14.53 5.30 -5.40
N ASN A 35 -13.63 4.64 -4.66
CA ASN A 35 -12.35 4.16 -5.15
C ASN A 35 -12.43 2.70 -5.61
N GLY A 36 -13.64 2.13 -5.76
CA GLY A 36 -13.81 0.76 -6.25
C GLY A 36 -13.40 -0.32 -5.27
N TYR A 37 -13.30 0.00 -3.97
CA TYR A 37 -13.01 -1.00 -2.97
C TYR A 37 -14.12 -2.05 -2.87
N VAL A 38 -13.72 -3.30 -2.68
CA VAL A 38 -14.60 -4.44 -2.41
C VAL A 38 -14.08 -5.11 -1.14
N GLU A 39 -14.95 -5.34 -0.16
CA GLU A 39 -14.58 -6.07 1.06
C GLU A 39 -14.17 -7.50 0.67
N PRO A 40 -13.00 -8.01 1.10
CA PRO A 40 -12.53 -9.32 0.70
C PRO A 40 -13.40 -10.42 1.31
N PHE A 41 -13.56 -11.52 0.59
CA PHE A 41 -14.41 -12.63 1.04
C PHE A 41 -13.92 -13.97 0.49
N GLN A 42 -14.30 -15.04 1.19
CA GLN A 42 -14.12 -16.40 0.69
C GLN A 42 -15.15 -16.66 -0.41
N MET A 43 -14.70 -17.00 -1.61
CA MET A 43 -15.59 -17.24 -2.74
C MET A 43 -16.16 -18.66 -2.70
N PHE A 44 -15.29 -19.66 -2.56
CA PHE A 44 -15.60 -21.07 -2.30
C PHE A 44 -14.32 -21.81 -1.87
N ASP A 45 -14.46 -22.94 -1.18
CA ASP A 45 -13.36 -23.81 -0.75
C ASP A 45 -12.15 -23.05 -0.18
N ASN A 46 -11.00 -23.11 -0.86
CA ASN A 46 -9.75 -22.46 -0.48
C ASN A 46 -9.46 -21.20 -1.33
N VAL A 47 -10.45 -20.66 -2.02
CA VAL A 47 -10.33 -19.52 -2.94
C VAL A 47 -10.96 -18.27 -2.33
N TYR A 48 -10.17 -17.19 -2.27
CA TYR A 48 -10.53 -15.92 -1.66
C TYR A 48 -10.40 -14.80 -2.68
N TYR A 49 -11.40 -13.91 -2.70
CA TYR A 49 -11.35 -12.69 -3.50
C TYR A 49 -10.66 -11.59 -2.71
N VAL A 50 -9.63 -10.98 -3.31
CA VAL A 50 -8.82 -9.92 -2.70
C VAL A 50 -8.64 -8.70 -3.62
N GLY A 51 -9.36 -8.67 -4.75
CA GLY A 51 -9.28 -7.61 -5.76
C GLY A 51 -10.17 -6.40 -5.50
N ASP A 52 -10.40 -5.62 -6.56
CA ASP A 52 -11.24 -4.43 -6.56
C ASP A 52 -12.32 -4.50 -7.64
N LYS A 53 -13.19 -3.48 -7.68
CA LYS A 53 -14.33 -3.40 -8.59
C LYS A 53 -13.97 -3.54 -10.07
N TRP A 54 -12.74 -3.24 -10.47
CA TRP A 54 -12.30 -3.19 -11.86
C TRP A 54 -11.32 -4.30 -12.23
N VAL A 55 -10.48 -4.74 -11.28
CA VAL A 55 -9.50 -5.79 -11.48
C VAL A 55 -9.70 -6.90 -10.45
N SER A 56 -9.92 -8.11 -10.95
CA SER A 56 -10.06 -9.28 -10.09
C SER A 56 -8.69 -9.75 -9.64
N SER A 57 -8.53 -10.00 -8.35
CA SER A 57 -7.37 -10.67 -7.77
C SER A 57 -7.85 -11.73 -6.79
N TYR A 58 -7.13 -12.85 -6.75
CA TYR A 58 -7.49 -14.01 -5.94
C TYR A 58 -6.31 -14.50 -5.13
N ALA A 59 -6.59 -14.95 -3.91
CA ALA A 59 -5.66 -15.75 -3.11
C ALA A 59 -6.19 -17.18 -3.02
N ILE A 60 -5.37 -18.15 -3.37
CA ILE A 60 -5.67 -19.58 -3.23
C ILE A 60 -4.81 -20.13 -2.10
N ALA A 61 -5.45 -20.59 -1.03
CA ALA A 61 -4.73 -21.17 0.11
C ALA A 61 -4.36 -22.64 -0.15
N THR A 62 -3.07 -22.93 -0.12
CA THR A 62 -2.52 -24.29 -0.19
C THR A 62 -1.96 -24.69 1.19
N GLU A 63 -1.45 -25.92 1.29
CA GLU A 63 -0.71 -26.36 2.48
C GLU A 63 0.63 -25.62 2.62
N ASP A 64 1.26 -25.25 1.51
CA ASP A 64 2.57 -24.59 1.46
C ASP A 64 2.51 -23.06 1.56
N GLY A 65 1.34 -22.44 1.31
CA GLY A 65 1.22 -20.99 1.30
C GLY A 65 -0.01 -20.46 0.58
N LEU A 66 0.11 -19.27 -0.01
CA LEU A 66 -0.87 -18.64 -0.87
C LEU A 66 -0.32 -18.52 -2.28
N VAL A 67 -1.13 -18.91 -3.26
CA VAL A 67 -0.94 -18.51 -4.66
C VAL A 67 -1.77 -17.25 -4.89
N ILE A 68 -1.12 -16.17 -5.35
CA ILE A 68 -1.80 -14.92 -5.71
C ILE A 68 -1.97 -14.87 -7.23
N ILE A 69 -3.21 -14.71 -7.68
CA ILE A 69 -3.56 -14.55 -9.10
C ILE A 69 -3.94 -13.10 -9.32
N ASP A 70 -3.13 -12.42 -10.14
CA ASP A 70 -3.18 -10.96 -10.37
C ASP A 70 -2.91 -10.13 -9.10
N THR A 71 -2.34 -8.94 -9.23
CA THR A 71 -1.90 -8.11 -8.09
C THR A 71 -2.49 -6.71 -8.09
N LEU A 72 -3.47 -6.43 -8.96
CA LEU A 72 -3.96 -5.07 -9.23
C LEU A 72 -2.84 -4.16 -9.75
N ASP A 73 -3.24 -2.99 -10.25
CA ASP A 73 -2.29 -1.94 -10.59
C ASP A 73 -1.92 -1.12 -9.36
N PHE A 74 -0.67 -0.63 -9.31
CA PHE A 74 -0.29 0.37 -8.32
C PHE A 74 -1.11 1.66 -8.52
N PRO A 75 -1.67 2.30 -7.47
CA PRO A 75 -1.45 2.06 -6.03
C PRO A 75 -2.42 1.09 -5.34
N TYR A 76 -3.36 0.47 -6.07
CA TYR A 76 -4.38 -0.40 -5.49
C TYR A 76 -3.82 -1.74 -5.01
N SER A 77 -2.69 -2.18 -5.55
CA SER A 77 -1.97 -3.39 -5.10
C SER A 77 -1.63 -3.39 -3.60
N GLU A 78 -1.48 -2.21 -2.99
CA GLU A 78 -1.27 -2.03 -1.54
C GLU A 78 -2.49 -2.44 -0.69
N TRP A 79 -3.67 -2.64 -1.31
CA TRP A 79 -4.84 -3.17 -0.62
C TRP A 79 -4.78 -4.67 -0.38
N ILE A 80 -4.01 -5.42 -1.17
CA ILE A 80 -3.96 -6.89 -1.07
C ILE A 80 -3.45 -7.34 0.32
N PRO A 81 -2.34 -6.82 0.88
CA PRO A 81 -1.90 -7.21 2.22
C PRO A 81 -2.94 -6.93 3.31
N ILE A 82 -3.66 -5.81 3.20
CA ILE A 82 -4.74 -5.43 4.13
C ILE A 82 -5.92 -6.39 3.99
N ASN A 83 -6.27 -6.76 2.76
CA ASN A 83 -7.34 -7.71 2.48
C ASN A 83 -7.00 -9.12 3.00
N LEU A 84 -5.75 -9.57 2.85
CA LEU A 84 -5.27 -10.83 3.43
C LEU A 84 -5.32 -10.82 4.96
N GLU A 85 -5.04 -9.68 5.59
CA GLU A 85 -5.19 -9.51 7.04
C GLU A 85 -6.64 -9.69 7.50
N LYS A 86 -7.59 -9.05 6.81
CA LYS A 86 -9.03 -9.17 7.09
C LYS A 86 -9.55 -10.60 6.98
N LEU A 87 -8.93 -11.40 6.10
CA LEU A 87 -9.26 -12.82 5.90
C LEU A 87 -8.50 -13.77 6.85
N GLY A 88 -7.59 -13.26 7.70
CA GLY A 88 -6.75 -14.09 8.55
C GLY A 88 -5.69 -14.89 7.80
N LEU A 89 -5.29 -14.44 6.61
CA LEU A 89 -4.34 -15.11 5.71
C LEU A 89 -2.95 -14.45 5.68
N LYS A 90 -2.76 -13.31 6.37
CA LYS A 90 -1.52 -12.51 6.35
C LYS A 90 -0.25 -13.28 6.74
N ASP A 91 -0.37 -14.26 7.63
CA ASP A 91 0.78 -15.03 8.13
C ASP A 91 1.17 -16.22 7.22
N LYS A 92 0.41 -16.47 6.15
CA LYS A 92 0.76 -17.49 5.17
C LYS A 92 1.80 -16.95 4.18
N PRO A 93 2.87 -17.70 3.87
CA PRO A 93 3.84 -17.29 2.87
C PRO A 93 3.19 -17.26 1.48
N ILE A 94 3.67 -16.38 0.60
CA ILE A 94 3.33 -16.43 -0.82
C ILE A 94 4.28 -17.44 -1.49
N THR A 95 3.73 -18.37 -2.27
CA THR A 95 4.47 -19.47 -2.90
C THR A 95 4.52 -19.40 -4.42
#